data_AF-A0A8X6GY09-F1
#
_entry.id   AF-A0A8X6GY09-F1
#
_cell.length_a   1.000
_cell.length_b   1.000
_cell.length_c   1.000
_cell.angle_alpha   90.00
_cell.angle_beta   90.00
_cell.angle_gamma   90.00
#
_symmetry.space_group_name_H-M   'P 1'
#
loop_
_entity.id
_entity.type
_entity.pdbx_description
1 polymer ?
#
loop_
_entity_poly.entity_id
_entity_poly.type
_entity_poly.pdbx_seq_one_letter_code
_entity_poly.pdbx_strand_id
1 'polypeptide(L)'
;MFNNFRVKTVLIDYNKIISLKKIQIESLNLAKQDETLAKKLTLDRIKVEVAKFIKEHKINRIFIPGNYYNLHSEPFPPTPCRQLVTEAIVKIIDDNPAIHLLGICEGIMNAKGIEVVSVVSDEEKEIKSAPNPQKEDVPLQQIKIVPNSRLAELVAKFLIPNENGWFSTYFPDAHSGAVSNTPENRRKLELLGYKVAAFSSDGVIEAIEDKHGNIYFQSHPEALVVKLDKNLYLSNRKERQVSTLVAIAIINDFLYRG
;
A
#
# COMPACT_ATOMS: atom_id res chain seq x y z
N MET A 1 -9.01 7.10 -10.24
CA MET A 1 -7.99 6.24 -10.87
C MET A 1 -8.60 5.17 -11.78
N PHE A 2 -9.49 4.29 -11.29
CA PHE A 2 -9.87 3.08 -12.04
C PHE A 2 -10.96 3.25 -13.12
N ASN A 3 -11.55 4.43 -13.30
CA ASN A 3 -12.64 4.65 -14.25
C ASN A 3 -12.27 4.28 -15.69
N ASN A 4 -11.00 4.43 -16.06
CA ASN A 4 -10.50 4.11 -17.41
C ASN A 4 -10.27 2.60 -17.63
N PHE A 5 -10.37 1.79 -16.58
CA PHE A 5 -10.12 0.36 -16.62
C PHE A 5 -11.41 -0.46 -16.73
N ARG A 6 -12.57 0.13 -17.02
CA ARG A 6 -13.85 -0.62 -17.20
C ARG A 6 -14.21 -1.57 -16.04
N VAL A 7 -13.76 -1.25 -14.82
CA VAL A 7 -14.09 -2.00 -13.60
C VAL A 7 -15.17 -1.29 -12.81
N LYS A 8 -16.04 -2.06 -12.16
CA LYS A 8 -17.00 -1.50 -11.20
C LYS A 8 -16.24 -1.12 -9.92
N THR A 9 -16.15 0.19 -9.66
CA THR A 9 -15.51 0.70 -8.45
C THR A 9 -16.54 0.94 -7.36
N VAL A 10 -16.26 0.46 -6.14
CA VAL A 10 -17.04 0.72 -4.93
C VAL A 10 -16.13 1.41 -3.93
N LEU A 11 -16.53 2.59 -3.45
CA LEU A 11 -15.78 3.32 -2.43
C LEU A 11 -16.25 2.87 -1.04
N ILE A 12 -15.29 2.56 -0.16
CA ILE A 12 -15.57 2.24 1.24
C ILE A 12 -15.48 3.53 2.04
N ASP A 13 -16.62 3.99 2.54
CA ASP A 13 -16.67 5.06 3.53
C ASP A 13 -16.69 4.42 4.92
N TYR A 14 -15.54 4.46 5.59
CA TYR A 14 -15.35 3.82 6.90
C TYR A 14 -16.37 4.30 7.94
N ASN A 15 -16.77 5.56 7.90
CA ASN A 15 -17.73 6.11 8.85
C ASN A 15 -19.17 5.64 8.58
N LYS A 16 -19.47 5.20 7.35
CA LYS A 16 -20.78 4.63 7.00
C LYS A 16 -20.86 3.15 7.31
N ILE A 17 -19.78 2.41 7.13
CA ILE A 17 -19.75 0.98 7.42
C ILE A 17 -19.55 0.69 8.91
N ILE A 18 -18.88 1.59 9.65
CA ILE A 18 -18.46 1.36 11.03
C ILE A 18 -18.87 2.53 11.92
N SER A 19 -19.66 2.21 12.94
CA SER A 19 -19.90 3.12 14.06
C SER A 19 -18.82 2.92 15.12
N LEU A 20 -17.62 3.48 14.90
CA LEU A 20 -16.43 3.17 15.72
C LEU A 20 -16.67 3.42 17.22
N LYS A 21 -17.24 4.57 17.59
CA LYS A 21 -17.54 4.89 19.00
C LYS A 21 -18.46 3.86 19.65
N LYS A 22 -19.51 3.43 18.94
CA LYS A 22 -20.45 2.41 19.42
C LYS A 22 -19.73 1.07 19.62
N ILE A 23 -18.95 0.64 18.63
CA ILE A 23 -18.18 -0.62 18.72
C ILE A 23 -17.21 -0.58 19.89
N GLN A 24 -16.49 0.52 20.10
CA GLN A 24 -15.53 0.67 21.19
C GLN A 24 -16.20 0.62 22.57
N ILE A 25 -17.31 1.34 22.77
CA ILE A 25 -18.07 1.33 24.03
C ILE A 25 -18.58 -0.08 24.34
N GLU A 26 -19.22 -0.73 23.37
CA GLU A 26 -19.74 -2.09 23.55
C GLU A 26 -18.62 -3.11 23.79
N SER A 27 -17.47 -2.95 23.12
CA SER A 27 -16.30 -3.83 23.31
C SER A 27 -15.68 -3.66 24.70
N LEU A 28 -15.56 -2.43 25.20
CA LEU A 28 -15.05 -2.14 26.54
C LEU A 28 -15.97 -2.69 27.63
N ASN A 29 -17.28 -2.56 27.44
CA ASN A 29 -18.28 -3.14 28.34
C ASN A 29 -18.19 -4.67 28.38
N LEU A 30 -18.08 -5.33 27.22
CA LEU A 30 -17.91 -6.78 27.15
C LEU A 30 -16.58 -7.26 27.76
N ALA A 31 -15.52 -6.47 27.59
CA ALA A 31 -14.21 -6.75 28.15
C ALA A 31 -14.11 -6.45 29.66
N LYS A 32 -15.18 -6.00 30.32
CA LYS A 32 -15.18 -5.61 31.74
C LYS A 32 -14.06 -4.61 32.08
N GLN A 33 -13.85 -3.61 31.22
CA GLN A 33 -12.80 -2.59 31.33
C GLN A 33 -11.36 -3.08 31.08
N ASP A 34 -11.15 -4.33 30.62
CA ASP A 34 -9.85 -4.76 30.09
C ASP A 34 -9.61 -4.14 28.70
N GLU A 35 -8.70 -3.18 28.62
CA GLU A 35 -8.40 -2.47 27.38
C GLU A 35 -7.80 -3.36 26.28
N THR A 36 -7.00 -4.36 26.65
CA THR A 36 -6.34 -5.25 25.68
C THR A 36 -7.39 -6.15 25.02
N LEU A 37 -8.26 -6.74 25.84
CA LEU A 37 -9.38 -7.52 25.35
C LEU A 37 -10.37 -6.65 24.56
N ALA A 38 -10.65 -5.43 25.01
CA ALA A 38 -11.53 -4.49 24.31
C ALA A 38 -11.01 -4.12 22.91
N LYS A 39 -9.70 -3.90 22.75
CA LYS A 39 -9.06 -3.66 21.44
C LYS A 39 -9.24 -4.85 20.50
N LYS A 40 -9.02 -6.07 21.00
CA LYS A 40 -9.24 -7.29 20.22
C LYS A 40 -10.70 -7.42 19.76
N LEU A 41 -11.65 -7.27 20.68
CA LEU A 41 -13.09 -7.33 20.36
C LEU A 41 -13.53 -6.23 19.37
N THR A 42 -12.95 -5.03 19.47
CA THR A 42 -13.19 -3.94 18.52
C THR A 42 -12.77 -4.34 17.12
N LEU A 43 -11.56 -4.87 16.95
CA LEU A 43 -11.04 -5.31 15.66
C LEU A 43 -11.85 -6.48 15.08
N ASP A 44 -12.22 -7.46 15.91
CA ASP A 44 -13.04 -8.61 15.47
C ASP A 44 -14.41 -8.15 14.95
N ARG A 45 -15.05 -7.17 15.60
CA ARG A 45 -16.32 -6.60 15.13
C ARG A 45 -16.17 -5.80 13.84
N ILE A 46 -15.11 -4.99 13.72
CA ILE A 46 -14.80 -4.28 12.47
C ILE A 46 -14.59 -5.28 11.33
N LYS A 47 -13.88 -6.39 11.58
CA LYS A 47 -13.69 -7.47 10.61
C LYS A 47 -15.01 -8.04 10.11
N VAL A 48 -15.98 -8.27 11.00
CA VAL A 48 -17.32 -8.75 10.62
C VAL A 48 -18.05 -7.77 9.71
N GLU A 49 -18.09 -6.48 10.05
CA GLU A 49 -18.77 -5.46 9.23
C GLU A 49 -18.10 -5.28 7.86
N VAL A 50 -16.77 -5.25 7.81
CA VAL A 50 -16.00 -5.15 6.55
C VAL A 50 -16.23 -6.39 5.69
N ALA A 51 -16.19 -7.60 6.27
CA ALA A 51 -16.44 -8.84 5.53
C ALA A 51 -17.86 -8.89 4.95
N LYS A 52 -18.85 -8.42 5.71
CA LYS A 52 -20.24 -8.29 5.25
C LYS A 52 -20.33 -7.34 4.05
N PHE A 53 -19.74 -6.15 4.14
CA PHE A 53 -19.70 -5.19 3.04
C PHE A 53 -19.05 -5.78 1.78
N ILE A 54 -17.89 -6.43 1.93
CA ILE A 54 -17.18 -7.10 0.82
C ILE A 54 -18.09 -8.13 0.14
N LYS A 55 -18.77 -8.96 0.93
CA LYS A 55 -19.67 -10.01 0.41
C LYS A 55 -20.89 -9.42 -0.31
N GLU A 56 -21.56 -8.43 0.29
CA GLU A 56 -22.74 -7.77 -0.28
C GLU A 56 -22.43 -7.12 -1.64
N HIS A 57 -21.26 -6.50 -1.76
CA HIS A 57 -20.83 -5.83 -2.98
C HIS A 57 -20.05 -6.74 -3.95
N LYS A 58 -19.84 -8.03 -3.60
CA LYS A 58 -19.07 -9.02 -4.38
C LYS A 58 -17.66 -8.52 -4.74
N ILE A 59 -16.98 -7.91 -3.77
CA ILE A 59 -15.65 -7.32 -3.96
C ILE A 59 -14.61 -8.45 -3.99
N ASN A 60 -13.78 -8.48 -5.03
CA ASN A 60 -12.67 -9.43 -5.21
C ASN A 60 -11.31 -8.73 -5.39
N ARG A 61 -11.31 -7.39 -5.41
CA ARG A 61 -10.12 -6.53 -5.54
C ARG A 61 -10.25 -5.39 -4.54
N ILE A 62 -9.24 -5.23 -3.68
CA ILE A 62 -9.19 -4.14 -2.72
C ILE A 62 -7.93 -3.32 -2.98
N PHE A 63 -8.11 -2.02 -3.16
CA PHE A 63 -7.02 -1.07 -3.33
C PHE A 63 -6.97 -0.15 -2.11
N ILE A 64 -5.82 -0.08 -1.45
CA ILE A 64 -5.58 0.80 -0.31
C ILE A 64 -4.56 1.86 -0.77
N PRO A 65 -4.99 3.09 -1.09
CA PRO A 65 -4.07 4.14 -1.50
C PRO A 65 -3.19 4.59 -0.34
N GLY A 66 -2.06 5.21 -0.69
CA GLY A 66 -1.20 5.87 0.27
C GLY A 66 -1.94 6.98 1.02
N ASN A 67 -1.47 7.29 2.23
CA ASN A 67 -2.05 8.36 3.03
C ASN A 67 -1.37 9.68 2.70
N TYR A 68 -2.13 10.77 2.68
CA TYR A 68 -1.55 12.12 2.62
C TYR A 68 -0.91 12.53 3.96
N TYR A 69 -1.40 11.94 5.06
CA TYR A 69 -0.90 12.19 6.42
C TYR A 69 -0.03 11.03 6.90
N ASN A 70 1.11 11.34 7.51
CA ASN A 70 1.99 10.32 8.09
C ASN A 70 1.23 9.60 9.22
N LEU A 71 1.49 8.30 9.42
CA LEU A 71 0.83 7.49 10.46
C LEU A 71 0.96 8.09 11.87
N HIS A 72 1.97 8.93 12.08
CA HIS A 72 2.39 9.46 13.38
C HIS A 72 2.31 10.98 13.51
N SER A 73 1.82 11.73 12.50
CA SER A 73 1.79 13.20 12.56
C SER A 73 0.41 13.77 12.88
N GLU A 74 0.36 14.67 13.87
CA GLU A 74 -0.78 15.55 14.14
C GLU A 74 -1.02 16.53 12.96
N PRO A 75 -2.26 17.07 12.76
CA PRO A 75 -3.42 17.04 13.65
C PRO A 75 -4.37 15.86 13.45
N PHE A 76 -4.13 15.01 12.44
CA PHE A 76 -4.95 13.85 12.17
C PHE A 76 -4.04 12.65 11.87
N PRO A 77 -3.64 11.85 12.88
CA PRO A 77 -3.28 10.46 12.59
C PRO A 77 -4.40 9.87 11.71
N PRO A 78 -4.11 8.92 10.79
CA PRO A 78 -5.19 8.29 10.03
C PRO A 78 -6.30 7.95 11.01
N THR A 79 -7.52 8.42 10.72
CA THR A 79 -8.63 8.30 11.67
C THR A 79 -8.57 6.88 12.24
N PRO A 80 -8.58 6.67 13.57
CA PRO A 80 -8.35 5.34 14.14
C PRO A 80 -9.17 4.23 13.46
N CYS A 81 -10.33 4.61 12.90
CA CYS A 81 -11.14 3.81 11.99
C CYS A 81 -10.39 3.30 10.73
N ARG A 82 -9.69 4.14 9.97
CA ARG A 82 -8.94 3.74 8.75
C ARG A 82 -7.88 2.69 9.06
N GLN A 83 -7.08 2.85 10.11
CA GLN A 83 -6.03 1.88 10.45
C GLN A 83 -6.66 0.55 10.87
N LEU A 84 -7.66 0.57 11.75
CA LEU A 84 -8.39 -0.63 12.17
C LEU A 84 -9.09 -1.32 11.00
N VAL A 85 -9.64 -0.57 10.04
CA VAL A 85 -10.23 -1.13 8.81
C VAL A 85 -9.16 -1.74 7.91
N THR A 86 -8.01 -1.08 7.77
CA THR A 86 -6.88 -1.61 6.98
C THR A 86 -6.42 -2.94 7.57
N GLU A 87 -6.23 -3.01 8.89
CA GLU A 87 -5.90 -4.25 9.61
C GLU A 87 -6.98 -5.34 9.44
N ALA A 88 -8.25 -4.95 9.51
CA ALA A 88 -9.36 -5.88 9.27
C ALA A 88 -9.36 -6.43 7.84
N ILE A 89 -9.15 -5.58 6.83
CA ILE A 89 -9.02 -5.98 5.41
C ILE A 89 -7.86 -6.96 5.24
N VAL A 90 -6.69 -6.64 5.81
CA VAL A 90 -5.50 -7.50 5.75
C VAL A 90 -5.83 -8.90 6.27
N LYS A 91 -6.45 -8.99 7.46
CA LYS A 91 -6.86 -10.28 8.04
C LYS A 91 -7.90 -11.02 7.21
N ILE A 92 -8.85 -10.32 6.60
CA ILE A 92 -9.87 -10.93 5.72
C ILE A 92 -9.20 -11.55 4.48
N ILE A 93 -8.22 -10.88 3.91
CA ILE A 93 -7.52 -11.34 2.70
C ILE A 93 -6.59 -12.50 3.01
N ASP A 94 -5.89 -12.46 4.15
CA ASP A 94 -5.05 -13.58 4.59
C ASP A 94 -5.88 -14.87 4.79
N ASP A 95 -7.16 -14.74 5.17
CA ASP A 95 -8.13 -15.84 5.30
C ASP A 95 -8.85 -16.19 3.98
N ASN A 96 -8.78 -15.34 2.95
CA ASN A 96 -9.50 -15.49 1.69
C ASN A 96 -8.64 -15.07 0.48
N PRO A 97 -7.83 -16.00 -0.07
CA PRO A 97 -6.90 -15.69 -1.16
C PRO A 97 -7.59 -15.36 -2.49
N ALA A 98 -8.91 -15.52 -2.61
CA ALA A 98 -9.66 -15.12 -3.81
C ALA A 98 -9.84 -13.59 -3.92
N ILE A 99 -9.52 -12.84 -2.86
CA ILE A 99 -9.53 -11.38 -2.87
C ILE A 99 -8.09 -10.89 -2.99
N HIS A 100 -7.82 -10.08 -4.00
CA HIS A 100 -6.48 -9.53 -4.22
C HIS A 100 -6.36 -8.15 -3.62
N LEU A 101 -5.18 -7.86 -3.09
CA LEU A 101 -4.85 -6.59 -2.45
C LEU A 101 -3.76 -5.88 -3.24
N LEU A 102 -3.94 -4.58 -3.46
CA LEU A 102 -2.85 -3.66 -3.79
C LEU A 102 -2.84 -2.57 -2.73
N GLY A 103 -1.74 -2.47 -2.00
CA GLY A 103 -1.56 -1.45 -0.96
C GLY A 103 -0.37 -0.56 -1.28
N ILE A 104 -0.53 0.73 -1.02
CA ILE A 104 0.50 1.74 -1.24
C ILE A 104 0.82 2.46 0.07
N CYS A 105 2.09 2.80 0.26
CA CYS A 105 2.67 3.56 1.35
C CYS A 105 2.59 2.85 2.73
N GLU A 106 2.96 3.59 3.77
CA GLU A 106 3.25 3.08 5.12
C GLU A 106 2.04 2.40 5.79
N GLY A 107 0.81 2.86 5.49
CA GLY A 107 -0.41 2.39 6.15
C GLY A 107 -0.64 0.89 5.99
N ILE A 108 -0.36 0.33 4.80
CA ILE A 108 -0.48 -1.10 4.57
C ILE A 108 0.67 -1.88 5.21
N MET A 109 1.89 -1.33 5.17
CA MET A 109 3.07 -1.97 5.77
C MET A 109 2.87 -2.16 7.27
N ASN A 110 2.41 -1.10 7.96
CA ASN A 110 2.10 -1.15 9.39
C ASN A 110 0.95 -2.15 9.69
N ALA A 111 -0.14 -2.13 8.91
CA ALA A 111 -1.25 -3.06 9.10
C ALA A 111 -0.87 -4.54 8.89
N LYS A 112 0.19 -4.80 8.13
CA LYS A 112 0.79 -6.13 7.90
C LYS A 112 1.82 -6.51 8.97
N GLY A 113 2.03 -5.66 9.99
CA GLY A 113 2.96 -5.87 11.10
C GLY A 113 4.42 -5.59 10.74
N ILE A 114 4.67 -4.90 9.63
CA ILE A 114 6.01 -4.59 9.13
C ILE A 114 6.49 -3.32 9.83
N GLU A 115 7.76 -3.34 10.27
CA GLU A 115 8.35 -2.17 10.89
C GLU A 115 8.64 -1.10 9.83
N VAL A 116 8.07 0.08 10.05
CA VAL A 116 8.31 1.29 9.27
C VAL A 116 9.07 2.25 10.17
N VAL A 117 10.25 2.69 9.74
CA VAL A 117 11.09 3.67 10.45
C VAL A 117 10.95 5.04 9.78
N SER A 118 10.91 6.10 10.58
CA SER A 118 10.93 7.47 10.06
C SER A 118 12.30 7.77 9.42
N VAL A 119 12.31 8.30 8.20
CA VAL A 119 13.55 8.71 7.49
C VAL A 119 13.73 10.22 7.38
N VAL A 120 12.75 11.00 7.84
CA VAL A 120 12.87 12.46 8.01
C VAL A 120 13.62 12.82 9.29
N SER A 121 14.43 13.88 9.20
CA SER A 121 15.12 14.50 10.35
C SER A 121 14.12 15.02 11.39
N ASP A 122 14.53 15.21 12.64
CA ASP A 122 13.61 15.71 13.70
C ASP A 122 12.98 17.08 13.36
N GLU A 123 13.67 17.90 12.57
CA GLU A 123 13.17 19.18 12.05
C GLU A 123 12.15 19.00 10.91
N GLU A 124 12.32 17.97 10.07
CA GLU A 124 11.38 17.62 8.99
C GLU A 124 10.17 16.80 9.47
N LYS A 125 10.24 16.21 10.67
CA LYS A 125 9.05 15.63 11.34
C LYS A 125 7.98 16.68 11.62
N GLU A 126 8.36 17.96 11.74
CA GLU A 126 7.42 19.08 11.84
C GLU A 126 6.81 19.48 10.47
N ILE A 127 7.35 18.99 9.34
CA ILE A 127 6.73 19.16 8.01
C ILE A 127 5.60 18.13 7.90
N LYS A 128 4.41 18.58 8.29
CA LYS A 128 3.15 17.85 8.58
C LYS A 128 2.58 16.94 7.47
N SER A 129 3.21 16.82 6.30
CA SER A 129 2.70 16.00 5.18
C SER A 129 3.79 15.67 4.18
N ALA A 130 3.86 14.42 3.75
CA ALA A 130 4.64 14.04 2.56
C ALA A 130 4.14 14.83 1.32
N PRO A 131 5.01 15.13 0.34
CA PRO A 131 4.59 15.88 -0.84
C PRO A 131 3.47 15.11 -1.57
N ASN A 132 2.45 15.80 -2.09
CA ASN A 132 1.40 15.13 -2.84
C ASN A 132 2.02 14.41 -4.06
N PRO A 133 1.99 13.06 -4.15
CA PRO A 133 2.64 12.30 -5.22
C PRO A 133 2.07 12.64 -6.62
N GLN A 134 0.91 13.28 -6.66
CA GLN A 134 0.26 13.77 -7.86
C GLN A 134 0.65 15.20 -8.24
N LYS A 135 1.69 15.83 -7.69
CA LYS A 135 2.24 17.06 -8.29
C LYS A 135 3.25 16.73 -9.39
N GLU A 136 3.52 17.68 -10.29
CA GLU A 136 4.39 17.40 -11.46
C GLU A 136 5.88 17.42 -11.11
N ASP A 137 6.22 18.19 -10.09
CA ASP A 137 7.52 18.46 -9.51
C ASP A 137 7.93 17.45 -8.43
N VAL A 138 7.10 16.44 -8.15
CA VAL A 138 7.47 15.37 -7.21
C VAL A 138 8.69 14.62 -7.76
N PRO A 139 9.76 14.48 -6.95
CA PRO A 139 10.93 13.72 -7.32
C PRO A 139 10.56 12.28 -7.70
N LEU A 140 11.20 11.79 -8.76
CA LEU A 140 11.15 10.39 -9.12
C LEU A 140 12.37 9.70 -8.50
N GLN A 141 12.12 8.69 -7.67
CA GLN A 141 13.18 7.85 -7.10
C GLN A 141 13.35 6.59 -7.96
N GLN A 142 14.61 6.18 -8.14
CA GLN A 142 14.92 4.93 -8.83
C GLN A 142 14.59 3.74 -7.93
N ILE A 143 13.84 2.79 -8.50
CA ILE A 143 13.42 1.55 -7.87
C ILE A 143 14.11 0.39 -8.60
N LYS A 144 14.89 -0.39 -7.84
CA LYS A 144 15.60 -1.60 -8.28
C LYS A 144 14.78 -2.82 -7.92
N ILE A 145 14.27 -3.50 -8.93
CA ILE A 145 13.37 -4.65 -8.78
C ILE A 145 14.19 -5.94 -8.75
N VAL A 146 13.91 -6.75 -7.73
CA VAL A 146 14.60 -8.02 -7.45
C VAL A 146 14.26 -9.05 -8.53
N PRO A 147 15.23 -9.78 -9.09
CA PRO A 147 14.97 -10.83 -10.07
C PRO A 147 14.10 -11.95 -9.48
N ASN A 148 13.37 -12.67 -10.34
CA ASN A 148 12.49 -13.78 -9.97
C ASN A 148 11.36 -13.43 -8.97
N SER A 149 11.06 -12.14 -8.82
CA SER A 149 9.86 -11.65 -8.14
C SER A 149 8.69 -11.59 -9.12
N ARG A 150 7.45 -11.60 -8.61
CA ARG A 150 6.27 -11.34 -9.46
C ARG A 150 6.39 -9.98 -10.14
N LEU A 151 6.87 -8.97 -9.40
CA LEU A 151 7.10 -7.64 -9.93
C LEU A 151 8.06 -7.68 -11.13
N ALA A 152 9.14 -8.46 -11.08
CA ALA A 152 10.04 -8.65 -12.20
C ALA A 152 9.33 -9.22 -13.45
N GLU A 153 8.46 -10.22 -13.28
CA GLU A 153 7.66 -10.79 -14.39
C GLU A 153 6.75 -9.74 -15.04
N LEU A 154 6.15 -8.85 -14.24
CA LEU A 154 5.27 -7.80 -14.73
C LEU A 154 6.03 -6.75 -15.53
N VAL A 155 7.20 -6.34 -15.05
CA VAL A 155 7.96 -5.24 -15.66
C VAL A 155 8.83 -5.67 -16.84
N ALA A 156 9.16 -6.96 -16.96
CA ALA A 156 9.98 -7.51 -18.06
C ALA A 156 9.42 -7.24 -19.46
N LYS A 157 8.13 -6.91 -19.57
CA LYS A 157 7.49 -6.50 -20.83
C LYS A 157 7.94 -5.12 -21.33
N PHE A 158 8.46 -4.28 -20.44
CA PHE A 158 8.78 -2.87 -20.69
C PHE A 158 10.23 -2.51 -20.38
N LEU A 159 10.89 -3.30 -19.53
CA LEU A 159 12.24 -3.05 -19.04
C LEU A 159 13.19 -4.17 -19.49
N ILE A 160 14.45 -3.79 -19.72
CA ILE A 160 15.54 -4.73 -19.98
C ILE A 160 16.29 -4.93 -18.67
N PRO A 161 16.51 -6.18 -18.22
CA PRO A 161 17.28 -6.42 -17.00
C PRO A 161 18.77 -6.14 -17.22
N ASN A 162 19.49 -5.85 -16.15
CA ASN A 162 20.95 -5.80 -16.17
C ASN A 162 21.57 -7.21 -16.18
N GLU A 163 22.89 -7.29 -16.18
CA GLU A 163 23.67 -8.55 -16.20
C GLU A 163 23.31 -9.51 -15.05
N ASN A 164 22.84 -8.98 -13.92
CA ASN A 164 22.44 -9.74 -12.74
C ASN A 164 20.93 -10.05 -12.71
N GLY A 165 20.18 -9.75 -13.78
CA GLY A 165 18.74 -9.98 -13.88
C GLY A 165 17.85 -8.93 -13.20
N TRP A 166 18.43 -7.85 -12.66
CA TRP A 166 17.68 -6.80 -11.98
C TRP A 166 17.08 -5.81 -12.97
N PHE A 167 15.90 -5.28 -12.66
CA PHE A 167 15.25 -4.22 -13.43
C PHE A 167 15.30 -2.89 -12.68
N SER A 168 15.29 -1.77 -13.41
CA SER A 168 15.22 -0.43 -12.83
C SER A 168 14.07 0.36 -13.44
N THR A 169 13.27 1.00 -12.59
CA THR A 169 12.20 1.93 -12.98
C THR A 169 12.21 3.14 -12.05
N TYR A 170 11.31 4.10 -12.25
CA TYR A 170 11.20 5.27 -11.39
C TYR A 170 9.77 5.49 -10.92
N PHE A 171 9.56 5.66 -9.62
CA PHE A 171 8.24 6.01 -9.07
C PHE A 171 8.31 7.32 -8.29
N PRO A 172 7.20 8.07 -8.20
CA PRO A 172 7.09 9.22 -7.32
C PRO A 172 7.42 8.84 -5.88
N ASP A 173 8.38 9.57 -5.31
CA ASP A 173 8.82 9.45 -3.94
C ASP A 173 8.17 10.56 -3.12
N ALA A 174 7.26 10.13 -2.25
CA ALA A 174 6.31 10.98 -1.55
C ALA A 174 5.90 10.33 -0.23
N HIS A 175 6.89 9.80 0.50
CA HIS A 175 6.70 9.22 1.83
C HIS A 175 7.76 9.74 2.81
N SER A 176 7.46 9.65 4.10
CA SER A 176 8.34 10.13 5.18
C SER A 176 8.91 9.00 6.04
N GLY A 177 8.34 7.81 5.92
CA GLY A 177 8.77 6.55 6.48
C GLY A 177 9.30 5.61 5.41
N ALA A 178 10.15 4.70 5.86
CA ALA A 178 10.81 3.70 5.06
C ALA A 178 10.64 2.33 5.73
N VAL A 179 10.52 1.27 4.92
CA VAL A 179 10.62 -0.08 5.46
C VAL A 179 12.11 -0.37 5.70
N SER A 180 12.49 -0.50 6.97
CA SER A 180 13.87 -0.72 7.38
C SER A 180 14.44 -1.98 6.73
N ASN A 181 15.65 -1.90 6.16
CA ASN A 181 16.33 -3.03 5.53
C ASN A 181 17.32 -3.74 6.49
N THR A 182 17.07 -3.69 7.80
CA THR A 182 17.88 -4.41 8.79
C THR A 182 17.68 -5.92 8.68
N PRO A 183 18.68 -6.74 9.07
CA PRO A 183 18.54 -8.20 9.12
C PRO A 183 17.32 -8.65 9.94
N GLU A 184 17.02 -7.97 11.04
CA GLU A 184 15.90 -8.27 11.93
C GLU A 184 14.56 -8.06 11.22
N ASN A 185 14.38 -6.93 10.52
CA ASN A 185 13.15 -6.66 9.79
C ASN A 185 12.99 -7.58 8.56
N ARG A 186 14.09 -7.90 7.87
CA ARG A 186 14.07 -8.92 6.79
C ARG A 186 13.63 -10.28 7.31
N ARG A 187 14.19 -10.73 8.43
CA ARG A 187 13.78 -11.99 9.07
C ARG A 187 12.31 -11.95 9.50
N LYS A 188 11.83 -10.81 10.01
CA LYS A 188 10.42 -10.61 10.35
C LYS A 188 9.52 -10.70 9.12
N LEU A 189 9.89 -10.05 8.02
CA LEU A 189 9.18 -10.13 6.74
C LEU A 189 9.09 -11.59 6.25
N GLU A 190 10.20 -12.32 6.26
CA GLU A 190 10.24 -13.73 5.87
C GLU A 190 9.35 -14.61 6.77
N LEU A 191 9.40 -14.41 8.09
CA LEU A 191 8.56 -15.14 9.05
C LEU A 191 7.06 -14.87 8.85
N LEU A 192 6.70 -13.68 8.38
CA LEU A 192 5.34 -13.31 8.03
C LEU A 192 4.94 -13.80 6.61
N GLY A 193 5.88 -14.40 5.87
CA GLY A 193 5.64 -14.94 4.53
C GLY A 193 5.75 -13.90 3.41
N TYR A 194 6.43 -12.77 3.64
CA TYR A 194 6.72 -11.77 2.63
C TYR A 194 8.09 -12.00 1.98
N LYS A 195 8.20 -11.61 0.71
CA LYS A 195 9.45 -11.51 -0.03
C LYS A 195 9.71 -10.07 -0.42
N VAL A 196 10.95 -9.62 -0.37
CA VAL A 196 11.31 -8.30 -0.89
C VAL A 196 11.31 -8.33 -2.42
N ALA A 197 10.60 -7.40 -3.03
CA ALA A 197 10.42 -7.31 -4.47
C ALA A 197 11.15 -6.11 -5.10
N ALA A 198 11.41 -5.05 -4.32
CA ALA A 198 12.20 -3.93 -4.80
C ALA A 198 12.90 -3.17 -3.68
N PHE A 199 13.98 -2.48 -4.06
CA PHE A 199 14.72 -1.54 -3.23
C PHE A 199 14.83 -0.17 -3.91
N SER A 200 15.00 0.87 -3.12
CA SER A 200 15.50 2.17 -3.59
C SER A 200 17.01 2.11 -3.88
N SER A 201 17.57 3.19 -4.42
CA SER A 201 19.01 3.29 -4.68
C SER A 201 19.89 3.28 -3.42
N ASP A 202 19.39 3.79 -2.30
CA ASP A 202 20.02 3.78 -0.97
C ASP A 202 19.76 2.48 -0.18
N GLY A 203 19.03 1.53 -0.76
CA GLY A 203 18.86 0.19 -0.21
C GLY A 203 17.70 0.04 0.78
N VAL A 204 16.78 0.99 0.83
CA VAL A 204 15.48 0.89 1.53
C VAL A 204 14.58 -0.09 0.79
N ILE A 205 13.74 -0.84 1.51
CA ILE A 205 12.75 -1.73 0.90
C ILE A 205 11.58 -0.90 0.36
N GLU A 206 11.35 -0.99 -0.94
CA GLU A 206 10.35 -0.20 -1.67
C GLU A 206 9.14 -1.01 -2.12
N ALA A 207 9.29 -2.32 -2.25
CA ALA A 207 8.17 -3.20 -2.52
C ALA A 207 8.37 -4.56 -1.87
N ILE A 208 7.26 -5.15 -1.44
CA ILE A 208 7.19 -6.53 -0.94
C ILE A 208 6.06 -7.30 -1.61
N GLU A 209 6.21 -8.62 -1.66
CA GLU A 209 5.23 -9.57 -2.16
C GLU A 209 4.78 -10.49 -1.03
N ASP A 210 3.48 -10.78 -0.94
CA ASP A 210 2.99 -11.84 -0.05
C ASP A 210 2.91 -13.22 -0.71
N LYS A 211 2.63 -14.22 0.11
CA LYS A 211 2.41 -15.62 -0.32
C LYS A 211 1.25 -15.81 -1.32
N HIS A 212 0.40 -14.80 -1.52
CA HIS A 212 -0.71 -14.81 -2.48
C HIS A 212 -0.38 -14.01 -3.76
N GLY A 213 0.87 -13.54 -3.88
CA GLY A 213 1.34 -12.74 -5.00
C GLY A 213 0.80 -11.31 -5.03
N ASN A 214 0.20 -10.82 -3.94
CA ASN A 214 -0.12 -9.39 -3.83
C ASN A 214 1.18 -8.60 -3.65
N ILE A 215 1.23 -7.41 -4.24
CA ILE A 215 2.39 -6.52 -4.19
C ILE A 215 2.01 -5.28 -3.40
N TYR A 216 2.90 -4.86 -2.50
CA TYR A 216 2.74 -3.67 -1.68
C TYR A 216 3.92 -2.74 -1.93
N PHE A 217 3.65 -1.45 -2.13
CA PHE A 217 4.68 -0.46 -2.47
C PHE A 217 4.79 0.59 -1.37
N GLN A 218 6.00 1.08 -1.13
CA GLN A 218 6.24 2.26 -0.29
C GLN A 218 6.13 3.53 -1.16
N SER A 219 6.80 3.55 -2.31
CA SER A 219 6.61 4.53 -3.39
C SER A 219 5.22 4.50 -4.05
N HIS A 220 4.94 5.49 -4.91
CA HIS A 220 3.59 5.77 -5.44
C HIS A 220 3.39 5.53 -6.96
N PRO A 221 3.45 4.27 -7.46
CA PRO A 221 3.19 3.98 -8.87
C PRO A 221 1.79 4.40 -9.33
N GLU A 222 0.79 4.43 -8.43
CA GLU A 222 -0.57 4.86 -8.73
C GLU A 222 -0.66 6.31 -9.21
N ALA A 223 0.24 7.18 -8.75
CA ALA A 223 0.25 8.59 -9.11
C ALA A 223 0.65 8.82 -10.58
N LEU A 224 1.43 7.90 -11.17
CA LEU A 224 1.73 7.92 -12.62
C LEU A 224 0.50 7.55 -13.46
N VAL A 225 -0.36 6.66 -12.95
CA VAL A 225 -1.55 6.16 -13.66
C VAL A 225 -2.70 7.17 -13.61
N VAL A 226 -2.88 7.86 -12.47
CA VAL A 226 -3.91 8.91 -12.33
C VAL A 226 -3.69 10.05 -13.32
N LYS A 227 -2.42 10.34 -13.64
CA LYS A 227 -1.99 11.40 -14.57
C LYS A 227 -1.83 10.93 -16.01
N LEU A 228 -2.63 9.99 -16.48
CA LEU A 228 -2.72 9.69 -17.92
C LEU A 228 -3.33 10.88 -18.68
N ASP A 229 -2.58 11.97 -18.76
CA ASP A 229 -2.87 13.09 -19.63
C ASP A 229 -2.48 12.67 -21.06
N LYS A 230 -3.30 13.04 -22.04
CA LYS A 230 -3.02 12.73 -23.46
C LYS A 230 -1.67 13.30 -23.91
N ASN A 231 -1.18 14.32 -23.20
CA ASN A 231 0.11 14.98 -23.42
C ASN A 231 1.32 14.22 -22.86
N LEU A 232 1.15 13.16 -22.07
CA LEU A 232 2.28 12.41 -21.48
C LEU A 232 3.07 11.64 -22.57
N TYR A 233 2.38 11.25 -23.65
CA TYR A 233 2.97 10.75 -24.90
C TYR A 233 3.80 11.81 -25.66
N LEU A 234 3.62 13.10 -25.34
CA LEU A 234 4.37 14.23 -25.90
C LEU A 234 5.52 14.68 -24.98
N SER A 235 5.65 14.11 -23.79
CA SER A 235 6.76 14.47 -22.88
C SER A 235 8.09 13.90 -23.39
N ASN A 236 9.12 14.74 -23.50
CA ASN A 236 10.47 14.36 -23.94
C ASN A 236 11.23 13.46 -22.92
N ARG A 237 10.58 12.97 -21.86
CA ARG A 237 11.22 12.18 -20.79
C ARG A 237 10.87 10.70 -20.94
N LYS A 238 11.65 9.98 -21.76
CA LYS A 238 11.52 8.54 -22.03
C LYS A 238 11.38 7.70 -20.76
N GLU A 239 12.14 8.02 -19.71
CA GLU A 239 12.10 7.32 -18.42
C GLU A 239 10.74 7.41 -17.72
N ARG A 240 10.09 8.58 -17.76
CA ARG A 240 8.76 8.79 -17.16
C ARG A 240 7.70 8.02 -17.93
N GLN A 241 7.80 7.97 -19.26
CA GLN A 241 6.88 7.20 -20.10
C GLN A 241 6.98 5.70 -19.81
N VAL A 242 8.20 5.16 -19.78
CA VAL A 242 8.45 3.75 -19.45
C VAL A 242 7.94 3.43 -18.04
N SER A 243 8.24 4.28 -17.06
CA SER A 243 7.76 4.12 -15.68
C SER A 243 6.23 4.14 -15.57
N THR A 244 5.56 4.95 -16.40
CA THR A 244 4.10 5.00 -16.48
C THR A 244 3.54 3.69 -17.06
N LEU A 245 4.17 3.13 -18.10
CA LEU A 245 3.78 1.83 -18.65
C LEU A 245 3.93 0.70 -17.63
N VAL A 246 5.03 0.72 -16.88
CA VAL A 246 5.27 -0.20 -15.76
C VAL A 246 4.18 -0.06 -14.69
N ALA A 247 3.84 1.16 -14.28
CA ALA A 247 2.78 1.39 -13.31
C ALA A 247 1.40 0.91 -13.82
N ILE A 248 1.08 1.13 -15.10
CA ILE A 248 -0.13 0.60 -15.74
C ILE A 248 -0.14 -0.93 -15.72
N ALA A 249 1.01 -1.57 -15.96
CA ALA A 249 1.13 -3.03 -15.92
C ALA A 249 0.85 -3.59 -14.52
N ILE A 250 1.37 -2.94 -13.48
CA ILE A 250 1.11 -3.28 -12.07
C ILE A 250 -0.39 -3.15 -11.75
N ILE A 251 -1.02 -2.05 -12.14
CA ILE A 251 -2.46 -1.84 -11.93
C ILE A 251 -3.29 -2.87 -12.71
N ASN A 252 -2.92 -3.18 -13.95
CA ASN A 252 -3.61 -4.20 -14.73
C ASN A 252 -3.47 -5.60 -14.12
N ASP A 253 -2.29 -5.97 -13.62
CA ASP A 253 -2.12 -7.23 -12.91
C ASP A 253 -3.06 -7.31 -11.71
N PHE A 254 -3.06 -6.28 -10.87
CA PHE A 254 -3.96 -6.21 -9.73
C PHE A 254 -5.43 -6.38 -10.14
N LEU A 255 -5.89 -5.66 -11.16
CA LEU A 255 -7.31 -5.68 -11.56
C LEU A 255 -7.73 -7.00 -12.22
N TYR A 256 -6.86 -7.64 -13.00
CA TYR A 256 -7.24 -8.72 -13.93
C TYR A 256 -6.57 -10.07 -13.69
N ARG A 257 -5.74 -10.20 -12.65
CA ARG A 257 -5.13 -11.48 -12.29
C ARG A 257 -6.17 -12.59 -12.08
N GLY A 258 -5.97 -13.74 -12.72
CA GLY A 258 -6.80 -14.93 -12.52
C GLY A 258 -6.55 -15.62 -11.18
#